data_AF-A0A9W9QW04-F1
#
_entry.id   AF-A0A9W9QW04-F1
#
_cell.length_a   1.000
_cell.length_b   1.000
_cell.length_c   1.000
_cell.angle_alpha   90.00
_cell.angle_beta   90.00
_cell.angle_gamma   90.00
#
_symmetry.space_group_name_H-M   'P 1'
#
loop_
_entity.id
_entity.type
_entity.pdbx_description
1 polymer ?
#
loop_
_entity_poly.entity_id
_entity_poly.type
_entity_poly.pdbx_seq_one_letter_code
_entity_poly.pdbx_strand_id
1 'polypeptide(L)'
;MANAEPAARPDEKILGAWILRTIYSRLTTRPRIACMASHTAMQIAEVLGLHRSQEPRAEESSGQPYLDMFLGDCRRRLFWLTWSLNYLLSTEYGLTPVILSSVTCGLFDDGPGTHSARLVSLIHILKDGFQGSQSAVEPGDVERQIPQIQDLGTGPAIFTLFQAEVCLSLMRRILSVTRVISNPCQTTTVSIIKAALSEIPNILTKHQPWWNVLSVPFQTVCVSLALDNILILPLLPDAMERLQSVTLAYDSKLAKEALSTAHHLIIASRQYEESKTRFKDLAVASTDLNFAQSGIDFELLCQSPALESLEEWFQFTM
;
A
#
# COMPACT_ATOMS: atom_id res chain seq x y z
N MET A 1 -47.31 -20.70 11.15
CA MET A 1 -46.00 -19.99 11.19
C MET A 1 -44.94 -21.07 11.14
N ALA A 2 -44.26 -21.22 10.01
CA ALA A 2 -43.23 -22.23 9.83
C ALA A 2 -42.05 -21.91 10.75
N ASN A 3 -41.57 -22.90 11.51
CA ASN A 3 -40.33 -22.84 12.26
C ASN A 3 -39.19 -22.63 11.26
N ALA A 4 -38.81 -21.37 11.02
CA ALA A 4 -37.56 -21.07 10.34
C ALA A 4 -36.45 -21.61 11.26
N GLU A 5 -35.71 -22.62 10.79
CA GLU A 5 -34.42 -22.96 11.40
C GLU A 5 -33.64 -21.67 11.60
N PRO A 6 -33.09 -21.41 12.81
CA PRO A 6 -32.26 -20.24 13.01
C PRO A 6 -31.13 -20.29 11.98
N ALA A 7 -30.96 -19.21 11.22
CA ALA A 7 -29.93 -19.09 10.21
C ALA A 7 -28.60 -19.59 10.79
N ALA A 8 -27.92 -20.50 10.08
CA ALA A 8 -26.69 -21.12 10.56
C ALA A 8 -25.71 -20.04 11.05
N ARG A 9 -25.31 -20.16 12.33
CA ARG A 9 -24.37 -19.22 12.94
C ARG A 9 -23.08 -19.21 12.11
N PRO A 10 -22.49 -18.04 11.83
CA PRO A 10 -21.19 -17.97 11.15
C PRO A 10 -20.17 -18.85 11.88
N ASP A 11 -19.31 -19.52 11.13
CA ASP A 11 -18.19 -20.31 11.63
C ASP A 11 -16.86 -19.82 11.04
N GLU A 12 -15.76 -20.40 11.51
CA GLU A 12 -14.40 -20.05 11.04
C GLU A 12 -14.19 -20.35 9.55
N LYS A 13 -14.92 -21.31 8.98
CA LYS A 13 -14.85 -21.64 7.55
C LYS A 13 -15.47 -20.55 6.70
N ILE A 14 -16.61 -19.99 7.14
CA ILE A 14 -17.22 -18.83 6.50
C ILE A 14 -16.26 -17.64 6.54
N LEU A 15 -15.58 -17.39 7.65
CA LEU A 15 -14.55 -16.35 7.72
C LEU A 15 -13.42 -16.62 6.72
N GLY A 16 -12.88 -17.84 6.69
CA GLY A 16 -11.88 -18.27 5.71
C GLY A 16 -12.32 -18.03 4.26
N ALA A 17 -13.58 -18.33 3.93
CA ALA A 17 -14.15 -18.09 2.61
C ALA A 17 -14.19 -16.59 2.25
N TRP A 18 -14.51 -15.71 3.20
CA TRP A 18 -14.49 -14.26 2.98
C TRP A 18 -13.07 -13.68 2.86
N ILE A 19 -12.10 -14.22 3.59
CA ILE A 19 -10.67 -13.90 3.40
C ILE A 19 -10.24 -14.28 1.98
N LEU A 20 -10.53 -15.50 1.53
CA LEU A 20 -10.20 -15.95 0.17
C LEU A 20 -10.93 -15.12 -0.90
N ARG A 21 -12.20 -14.76 -0.67
CA ARG A 21 -12.96 -13.88 -1.56
C ARG A 21 -12.33 -12.49 -1.67
N THR A 22 -11.81 -11.96 -0.57
CA THR A 22 -11.08 -10.68 -0.53
C THR A 22 -9.84 -10.75 -1.41
N ILE A 23 -8.99 -11.76 -1.19
CA ILE A 23 -7.75 -11.96 -1.96
C ILE A 23 -8.06 -12.19 -3.45
N TYR A 24 -8.99 -13.09 -3.77
CA TYR A 24 -9.39 -13.38 -5.14
C TYR A 24 -9.91 -12.13 -5.86
N SER A 25 -10.76 -11.34 -5.21
CA SER A 25 -11.30 -10.11 -5.79
C SER A 25 -10.20 -9.08 -6.03
N ARG A 26 -9.21 -8.97 -5.14
CA ARG A 26 -8.05 -8.10 -5.32
C ARG A 26 -7.20 -8.53 -6.51
N LEU A 27 -6.86 -9.82 -6.59
CA LEU A 27 -6.06 -10.40 -7.68
C LEU A 27 -6.75 -10.32 -9.05
N THR A 28 -8.08 -10.34 -9.09
CA THR A 28 -8.89 -10.18 -10.30
C THR A 28 -9.32 -8.74 -10.58
N THR A 29 -8.54 -7.77 -10.06
CA THR A 29 -8.67 -6.33 -10.34
C THR A 29 -10.05 -5.76 -10.01
N ARG A 30 -10.67 -6.22 -8.91
CA ARG A 30 -11.95 -5.70 -8.39
C ARG A 30 -11.75 -5.06 -7.01
N PRO A 31 -11.01 -3.93 -6.95
CA PRO A 31 -10.55 -3.33 -5.71
C PRO A 31 -11.66 -3.03 -4.70
N ARG A 32 -12.74 -2.36 -5.14
CA ARG A 32 -13.87 -2.01 -4.27
C ARG A 32 -14.61 -3.24 -3.73
N ILE A 33 -14.71 -4.30 -4.53
CA ILE A 33 -15.32 -5.57 -4.09
C ILE A 33 -14.43 -6.27 -3.07
N ALA A 34 -13.11 -6.21 -3.25
CA ALA A 34 -12.16 -6.73 -2.26
C ALA A 34 -12.29 -5.99 -0.92
N CYS A 35 -12.43 -4.66 -0.93
CA CYS A 35 -12.71 -3.90 0.30
C CYS A 35 -13.98 -4.38 0.98
N MET A 36 -15.12 -4.36 0.28
CA MET A 36 -16.39 -4.80 0.87
C MET A 36 -16.30 -6.21 1.44
N ALA A 37 -15.64 -7.14 0.74
CA ALA A 37 -15.41 -8.49 1.24
C ALA A 37 -14.55 -8.50 2.52
N SER A 38 -13.52 -7.64 2.61
CA SER A 38 -12.70 -7.49 3.82
C SER A 38 -13.48 -6.90 4.99
N HIS A 39 -14.38 -5.94 4.74
CA HIS A 39 -15.26 -5.37 5.76
C HIS A 39 -16.22 -6.44 6.30
N THR A 40 -16.82 -7.23 5.41
CA THR A 40 -17.66 -8.37 5.81
C THR A 40 -16.87 -9.41 6.60
N ALA A 41 -15.64 -9.72 6.19
CA ALA A 41 -14.78 -10.64 6.92
C ALA A 41 -14.48 -10.15 8.35
N MET A 42 -14.20 -8.86 8.52
CA MET A 42 -13.99 -8.29 9.87
C MET A 42 -15.24 -8.35 10.74
N GLN A 43 -16.41 -8.06 10.18
CA GLN A 43 -17.67 -8.19 10.90
C GLN A 43 -17.95 -9.64 11.33
N ILE A 44 -17.62 -10.62 10.47
CA ILE A 44 -17.72 -12.04 10.83
C ILE A 44 -16.74 -12.39 11.95
N ALA A 45 -15.49 -11.90 11.89
CA ALA A 45 -14.50 -12.10 12.95
C ALA A 45 -14.96 -11.48 14.29
N GLU A 46 -15.67 -10.36 14.25
CA GLU A 46 -16.30 -9.74 15.42
C GLU A 46 -17.43 -10.62 15.99
N VAL A 47 -18.35 -11.09 15.14
CA VAL A 47 -19.46 -11.99 15.53
C VAL A 47 -18.95 -13.31 16.13
N LEU A 48 -17.84 -13.83 15.60
CA LEU A 48 -17.15 -15.01 16.13
C LEU A 48 -16.39 -14.74 17.43
N GLY A 49 -16.19 -13.47 17.80
CA GLY A 49 -15.45 -13.08 18.99
C GLY A 49 -13.94 -13.28 18.89
N LEU A 50 -13.37 -13.44 17.69
CA LEU A 50 -11.95 -13.74 17.50
C LEU A 50 -11.02 -12.58 17.89
N HIS A 51 -11.56 -11.37 17.97
CA HIS A 51 -10.85 -10.17 18.43
C HIS A 51 -10.57 -10.16 19.94
N ARG A 52 -11.15 -11.09 20.70
CA ARG A 52 -10.97 -11.19 22.16
C ARG A 52 -10.02 -12.33 22.49
N SER A 53 -9.19 -12.13 23.52
CA SER A 53 -8.45 -13.23 24.13
C SER A 53 -9.45 -14.26 24.66
N GLN A 54 -9.34 -15.50 24.17
CA GLN A 54 -10.10 -16.62 24.71
C GLN A 54 -9.23 -17.31 25.75
N GLU A 55 -9.53 -17.10 27.03
CA GLU A 55 -9.07 -18.04 28.04
C GLU A 55 -9.86 -19.34 27.88
N PRO A 56 -9.21 -20.52 27.87
CA PRO A 56 -9.91 -21.77 27.72
C PRO A 56 -10.89 -21.94 28.88
N ARG A 57 -12.19 -21.82 28.60
CA ARG A 57 -13.23 -22.20 29.56
C ARG A 57 -13.16 -23.70 29.76
N ALA A 58 -13.25 -24.15 31.01
CA ALA A 58 -13.21 -25.58 31.35
C ALA A 58 -14.26 -26.41 30.60
N GLU A 59 -15.37 -25.79 30.17
CA GLU A 59 -16.47 -26.41 29.41
C GLU A 59 -16.21 -26.51 27.90
N GLU A 60 -15.23 -25.77 27.35
CA GLU A 60 -14.89 -25.74 25.92
C GLU A 60 -13.59 -26.48 25.59
N SER A 61 -12.86 -26.95 26.61
CA SER A 61 -11.64 -27.73 26.39
C SER A 61 -12.00 -29.09 25.78
N SER A 62 -11.30 -29.45 24.70
CA SER A 62 -11.42 -30.78 24.09
C SER A 62 -10.88 -31.91 24.98
N GLY A 63 -10.36 -31.59 26.17
CA GLY A 63 -9.57 -32.49 26.99
C GLY A 63 -8.21 -32.82 26.37
N GLN A 64 -7.87 -32.20 25.23
CA GLN A 64 -6.60 -32.35 24.53
C GLN A 64 -5.88 -31.00 24.49
N PRO A 65 -4.97 -30.72 25.45
CA PRO A 65 -4.30 -29.42 25.56
C PRO A 65 -3.60 -28.96 24.28
N TYR A 66 -3.04 -29.92 23.52
CA TYR A 66 -2.38 -29.63 22.25
C TYR A 66 -3.34 -29.16 21.16
N LEU A 67 -4.52 -29.79 21.06
CA LEU A 67 -5.53 -29.41 20.07
C LEU A 67 -6.13 -28.04 20.40
N ASP A 68 -6.41 -27.78 21.68
CA ASP A 68 -6.93 -26.50 22.14
C ASP A 68 -5.94 -25.36 21.85
N MET A 69 -4.64 -25.60 22.07
CA MET A 69 -3.57 -24.64 21.75
C MET A 69 -3.49 -24.37 20.24
N PHE A 70 -3.50 -25.43 19.41
CA PHE A 70 -3.45 -25.31 17.96
C PHE A 70 -4.65 -24.55 17.39
N LEU A 71 -5.86 -24.87 17.86
CA LEU A 71 -7.08 -24.16 17.43
C LEU A 71 -7.06 -22.69 17.87
N GLY A 72 -6.56 -22.40 19.08
CA GLY A 72 -6.32 -21.04 19.54
C GLY A 72 -5.38 -20.27 18.60
N ASP A 73 -4.29 -20.88 18.15
CA ASP A 73 -3.36 -20.29 17.19
C ASP A 73 -4.01 -20.03 15.83
N CYS A 74 -4.80 -20.99 15.32
CA CYS A 74 -5.54 -20.82 14.06
C CYS A 74 -6.51 -19.63 14.14
N ARG A 75 -7.25 -19.49 15.25
CA ARG A 75 -8.17 -18.37 15.49
C ARG A 75 -7.46 -17.02 15.51
N ARG A 76 -6.34 -16.94 16.24
CA ARG A 76 -5.50 -15.72 16.28
C ARG A 76 -5.02 -15.33 14.89
N ARG A 77 -4.51 -16.30 14.11
CA ARG A 77 -4.06 -16.08 12.73
C ARG A 77 -5.20 -15.61 11.84
N LEU A 78 -6.38 -16.24 11.90
CA LEU A 78 -7.55 -15.83 11.12
C LEU A 78 -7.95 -14.37 11.44
N PHE A 79 -8.04 -14.02 12.72
CA PHE A 79 -8.36 -12.65 13.13
C PHE A 79 -7.37 -11.65 12.56
N TRP A 80 -6.08 -11.83 12.84
CA TRP A 80 -5.05 -10.86 12.47
C TRP A 80 -4.83 -10.78 10.96
N LEU A 81 -4.95 -11.88 10.20
CA LEU A 81 -4.89 -11.83 8.74
C LEU A 81 -6.10 -11.08 8.16
N THR A 82 -7.29 -11.28 8.73
CA THR A 82 -8.49 -10.54 8.32
C THR A 82 -8.31 -9.04 8.60
N TRP A 83 -7.80 -8.72 9.79
CA TRP A 83 -7.52 -7.36 10.21
C TRP A 83 -6.50 -6.69 9.29
N SER A 84 -5.39 -7.38 9.00
CA SER A 84 -4.34 -6.89 8.11
C SER A 84 -4.85 -6.61 6.70
N LEU A 85 -5.64 -7.53 6.12
CA LEU A 85 -6.23 -7.33 4.80
C LEU A 85 -7.23 -6.17 4.79
N ASN A 86 -8.09 -6.06 5.80
CA ASN A 86 -9.03 -4.97 5.87
C ASN A 86 -8.32 -3.63 6.00
N TYR A 87 -7.33 -3.53 6.89
CA TYR A 87 -6.58 -2.30 7.09
C TYR A 87 -5.81 -1.91 5.82
N LEU A 88 -5.02 -2.83 5.26
CA LEU A 88 -4.22 -2.57 4.06
C LEU A 88 -5.10 -2.11 2.89
N LEU A 89 -6.17 -2.84 2.59
CA LEU A 89 -7.03 -2.50 1.46
C LEU A 89 -7.77 -1.19 1.73
N SER A 90 -8.30 -0.97 2.93
CA SER A 90 -8.95 0.29 3.27
C SER A 90 -8.01 1.48 3.04
N THR A 91 -6.76 1.40 3.50
CA THR A 91 -5.76 2.44 3.26
C THR A 91 -5.40 2.58 1.78
N GLU A 92 -5.25 1.49 1.02
CA GLU A 92 -4.92 1.55 -0.41
C GLU A 92 -5.96 2.32 -1.25
N TYR A 93 -7.23 2.31 -0.84
CA TYR A 93 -8.33 2.92 -1.61
C TYR A 93 -9.01 4.11 -0.91
N GLY A 94 -8.40 4.66 0.13
CA GLY A 94 -8.94 5.83 0.82
C GLY A 94 -10.26 5.57 1.55
N LEU A 95 -10.42 4.37 2.10
CA LEU A 95 -11.59 3.98 2.88
C LEU A 95 -11.24 3.85 4.35
N THR A 96 -12.22 4.07 5.22
CA THR A 96 -12.07 3.77 6.64
C THR A 96 -12.06 2.25 6.85
N PRO A 97 -11.07 1.68 7.56
CA PRO A 97 -11.09 0.28 7.98
C PRO A 97 -12.15 0.03 9.05
N VAL A 98 -12.56 -1.23 9.22
CA VAL A 98 -13.41 -1.63 10.34
C VAL A 98 -12.60 -1.52 11.63
N ILE A 99 -13.00 -0.60 12.50
CA ILE A 99 -12.40 -0.45 13.82
C ILE A 99 -13.25 -1.21 14.84
N LEU A 100 -12.67 -2.27 15.40
CA LEU A 100 -13.31 -3.02 16.48
C LEU A 100 -12.98 -2.39 17.83
N SER A 101 -13.96 -2.36 18.73
CA SER A 101 -13.73 -1.96 20.12
C SER A 101 -13.09 -3.11 20.90
N SER A 102 -12.19 -2.78 21.84
CA SER A 102 -11.65 -3.72 22.83
C SER A 102 -11.01 -4.98 22.25
N VAL A 103 -10.10 -4.81 21.28
CA VAL A 103 -9.27 -5.92 20.77
C VAL A 103 -8.32 -6.38 21.89
N THR A 104 -8.54 -7.58 22.40
CA THR A 104 -7.69 -8.23 23.42
C THR A 104 -6.98 -9.47 22.90
N CYS A 105 -7.24 -9.87 21.64
CA CYS A 105 -6.52 -10.95 20.98
C CYS A 105 -5.02 -10.65 20.96
N GLY A 106 -4.21 -11.52 21.57
CA GLY A 106 -2.76 -11.41 21.50
C GLY A 106 -2.23 -11.65 20.08
N LEU A 107 -1.04 -11.14 19.79
CA LEU A 107 -0.29 -11.54 18.60
C LEU A 107 0.03 -13.05 18.64
N PHE A 108 0.41 -13.59 17.50
CA PHE A 108 0.87 -14.97 17.35
C PHE A 108 2.30 -14.97 16.85
N ASP A 109 3.05 -16.00 17.19
CA ASP A 109 4.43 -16.16 16.73
C ASP A 109 4.47 -16.77 15.33
N ASP A 110 5.50 -16.39 14.57
CA ASP A 110 5.80 -17.06 13.31
C ASP A 110 6.23 -18.51 13.62
N GLY A 111 5.52 -19.46 13.00
CA GLY A 111 5.96 -20.84 12.95
C GLY A 111 7.12 -20.99 11.97
N PRO A 112 7.80 -22.15 11.95
CA PRO A 112 8.87 -22.42 11.01
C PRO A 112 8.44 -22.17 9.56
N GLY A 113 9.11 -21.24 8.87
CA GLY A 113 8.84 -20.91 7.47
C GLY A 113 7.58 -20.07 7.21
N THR A 114 6.91 -19.55 8.25
CA THR A 114 5.80 -18.60 8.09
C THR A 114 6.28 -17.18 8.35
N HIS A 115 5.69 -16.21 7.66
CA HIS A 115 5.97 -14.77 7.82
C HIS A 115 4.71 -13.97 8.13
N SER A 116 3.66 -14.65 8.60
CA SER A 116 2.35 -14.07 8.82
C SER A 116 2.37 -13.08 9.98
N ALA A 117 3.13 -13.36 11.05
CA ALA A 117 3.27 -12.43 12.16
C ALA A 117 4.01 -11.17 11.72
N ARG A 118 5.10 -11.32 10.95
CA ARG A 118 5.82 -10.18 10.35
C ARG A 118 4.95 -9.35 9.40
N LEU A 119 4.08 -9.97 8.61
CA LEU A 119 3.09 -9.24 7.79
C LEU A 119 2.13 -8.43 8.67
N VAL A 120 1.66 -9.00 9.78
CA VAL A 120 0.79 -8.29 10.73
C VAL A 120 1.54 -7.12 11.37
N SER A 121 2.79 -7.31 11.79
CA SER A 121 3.65 -6.23 12.29
C SER A 121 3.82 -5.11 11.26
N LEU A 122 4.01 -5.46 9.99
CA LEU A 122 4.11 -4.48 8.91
C LEU A 122 2.82 -3.64 8.75
N ILE A 123 1.64 -4.25 8.92
CA ILE A 123 0.37 -3.50 8.88
C ILE A 123 0.16 -2.67 10.14
N HIS A 124 0.70 -3.06 11.30
CA HIS A 124 0.73 -2.16 12.47
C HIS A 124 1.55 -0.89 12.20
N ILE A 125 2.72 -1.01 11.58
CA ILE A 125 3.54 0.15 11.16
C ILE A 125 2.73 1.06 10.22
N LEU A 126 2.04 0.46 9.23
CA LEU A 126 1.15 1.21 8.34
C LEU A 126 0.07 1.95 9.14
N LYS A 127 -0.60 1.25 10.06
CA LYS A 127 -1.65 1.83 10.88
C LYS A 127 -1.15 3.01 11.69
N ASP A 128 -0.02 2.86 12.36
CA ASP A 128 0.51 3.89 13.25
C ASP A 128 0.94 5.13 12.45
N GLY A 129 1.40 4.97 11.21
CA GLY A 129 1.66 6.09 10.29
C GLY A 129 0.41 6.80 9.76
N PHE A 130 -0.78 6.17 9.84
CA PHE A 130 -2.06 6.78 9.46
C PHE A 130 -2.91 7.21 10.67
N GLN A 131 -2.57 6.79 11.89
CA GLN A 131 -3.22 7.20 13.12
C GLN A 131 -2.76 8.60 13.56
N GLY A 132 -3.44 9.61 13.01
CA GLY A 132 -3.26 11.01 13.41
C GLY A 132 -4.45 11.91 13.07
N SER A 133 -5.64 11.35 12.85
CA SER A 133 -6.78 12.09 12.28
C SER A 133 -7.49 13.09 13.22
N GLN A 134 -6.92 13.46 14.38
CA GLN A 134 -7.57 14.40 15.31
C GLN A 134 -6.71 15.59 15.76
N SER A 135 -5.43 15.61 15.41
CA SER A 135 -4.57 16.80 15.57
C SER A 135 -3.53 16.79 14.45
N ALA A 136 -3.07 17.96 14.01
CA ALA A 136 -2.18 18.11 12.87
C ALA A 136 -1.07 17.04 12.87
N VAL A 137 -1.08 16.15 11.88
CA VAL A 137 -0.06 15.10 11.74
C VAL A 137 1.23 15.80 11.36
N GLU A 138 2.18 15.84 12.30
CA GLU A 138 3.52 16.32 12.00
C GLU A 138 4.18 15.33 11.03
N PRO A 139 4.69 15.77 9.87
CA PRO A 139 5.32 14.88 8.90
C PRO A 139 6.41 13.97 9.49
N GLY A 140 7.11 14.47 10.50
CA GLY A 140 8.15 13.72 11.22
C GLY A 140 7.63 12.48 11.94
N ASP A 141 6.35 12.40 12.31
CA ASP A 141 5.78 11.24 12.99
C ASP A 141 5.58 10.06 12.02
N VAL A 142 5.21 10.36 10.77
CA VAL A 142 5.07 9.35 9.70
C VAL A 142 6.45 8.89 9.22
N GLU A 143 7.42 9.80 9.10
CA GLU A 143 8.80 9.45 8.73
C GLU A 143 9.44 8.43 9.69
N ARG A 144 9.13 8.50 10.99
CA ARG A 144 9.65 7.57 12.01
C ARG A 144 9.19 6.11 11.81
N GLN A 145 8.15 5.89 11.01
CA GLN A 145 7.65 4.55 10.71
C GLN A 145 8.49 3.86 9.61
N ILE A 146 9.10 4.62 8.71
CA ILE A 146 9.83 4.07 7.55
C ILE A 146 11.02 3.17 7.97
N PRO A 147 11.89 3.56 8.93
CA PRO A 147 12.96 2.68 9.40
C PRO A 147 12.47 1.37 10.00
N GLN A 148 11.32 1.38 10.69
CA GLN A 148 10.76 0.18 11.33
C GLN A 148 10.41 -0.91 10.32
N ILE A 149 10.08 -0.53 9.07
CA ILE A 149 9.85 -1.49 7.99
C ILE A 149 11.13 -2.30 7.69
N GLN A 150 12.29 -1.64 7.71
CA GLN A 150 13.58 -2.28 7.48
C GLN A 150 13.99 -3.15 8.67
N ASP A 151 13.67 -2.73 9.90
CA ASP A 151 13.94 -3.48 11.13
C ASP A 151 13.20 -4.83 11.19
N LEU A 152 12.09 -4.96 10.45
CA LEU A 152 11.43 -6.26 10.28
C LEU A 152 12.31 -7.29 9.54
N GLY A 153 13.41 -6.89 8.92
CA GLY A 153 14.37 -7.76 8.24
C GLY A 153 13.94 -8.20 6.83
N THR A 154 14.74 -9.07 6.21
CA THR A 154 14.45 -9.64 4.89
C THR A 154 13.53 -10.87 4.99
N GLY A 155 12.80 -11.17 3.92
CA GLY A 155 11.87 -12.30 3.87
C GLY A 155 11.75 -12.86 2.46
N PRO A 156 10.75 -13.70 2.19
CA PRO A 156 10.43 -14.15 0.84
C PRO A 156 10.10 -12.97 -0.06
N ALA A 157 10.28 -13.14 -1.37
CA ALA A 157 10.03 -12.12 -2.39
C ALA A 157 8.72 -11.33 -2.17
N ILE A 158 7.61 -12.03 -1.91
CA ILE A 158 6.29 -11.42 -1.68
C ILE A 158 6.28 -10.51 -0.43
N PHE A 159 6.98 -10.91 0.65
CA PHE A 159 7.09 -10.08 1.85
C PHE A 159 7.85 -8.78 1.57
N THR A 160 8.94 -8.84 0.81
CA THR A 160 9.70 -7.65 0.39
C THR A 160 8.84 -6.70 -0.44
N LEU A 161 7.96 -7.23 -1.31
CA LEU A 161 7.00 -6.41 -2.05
C LEU A 161 5.93 -5.77 -1.14
N PHE A 162 5.50 -6.44 -0.08
CA PHE A 162 4.64 -5.82 0.93
C PHE A 162 5.35 -4.70 1.71
N GLN A 163 6.63 -4.88 2.06
CA GLN A 163 7.42 -3.82 2.70
C GLN A 163 7.47 -2.57 1.81
N ALA A 164 7.71 -2.74 0.51
CA ALA A 164 7.68 -1.62 -0.43
C ALA A 164 6.29 -1.00 -0.59
N GLU A 165 5.21 -1.79 -0.63
CA GLU A 165 3.84 -1.25 -0.72
C GLU A 165 3.47 -0.40 0.51
N VAL A 166 3.82 -0.85 1.71
CA VAL A 166 3.61 -0.06 2.94
C VAL A 166 4.49 1.18 2.96
N CYS A 167 5.77 1.06 2.57
CA CYS A 167 6.67 2.19 2.46
C CYS A 167 6.13 3.25 1.48
N LEU A 168 5.71 2.85 0.28
CA LEU A 168 5.13 3.73 -0.73
C LEU A 168 3.81 4.37 -0.25
N SER A 169 2.99 3.64 0.51
CA SER A 169 1.76 4.17 1.10
C SER A 169 2.04 5.24 2.15
N LEU A 170 3.03 5.03 3.02
CA LEU A 170 3.48 6.05 3.98
C LEU A 170 4.13 7.25 3.29
N MET A 171 4.90 7.04 2.24
CA MET A 171 5.48 8.13 1.44
C MET A 171 4.41 8.97 0.76
N ARG A 172 3.37 8.35 0.19
CA ARG A 172 2.20 9.07 -0.33
C ARG A 172 1.51 9.88 0.75
N ARG A 173 1.37 9.30 1.96
CA ARG A 173 0.82 10.02 3.11
C ARG A 173 1.67 11.24 3.49
N ILE A 174 3.00 11.11 3.57
CA ILE A 174 3.89 12.24 3.82
C ILE A 174 3.73 13.31 2.73
N LEU A 175 3.74 12.91 1.46
CA LEU A 175 3.58 13.80 0.30
C LEU A 175 2.24 14.54 0.28
N SER A 176 1.20 13.98 0.91
CA SER A 176 -0.09 14.67 1.05
C SER A 176 -0.04 15.84 2.02
N VAL A 177 0.97 15.91 2.90
CA VAL A 177 1.13 16.94 3.94
C VAL A 177 2.32 17.86 3.66
N THR A 178 3.43 17.33 3.15
CA THR A 178 4.67 18.09 2.91
C THR A 178 5.45 17.55 1.72
N ARG A 179 6.20 18.43 1.06
CA ARG A 179 7.22 18.06 0.06
C ARG A 179 8.63 17.99 0.64
N VAL A 180 8.81 18.42 1.90
CA VAL A 180 10.11 18.40 2.59
C VAL A 180 10.22 17.10 3.37
N ILE A 181 11.07 16.18 2.88
CA ILE A 181 11.32 14.87 3.49
C ILE A 181 12.79 14.74 3.85
N SER A 182 13.10 14.23 5.03
CA SER A 182 14.49 14.07 5.47
C SER A 182 15.30 13.12 4.57
N ASN A 183 16.57 13.45 4.31
CA ASN A 183 17.47 12.59 3.50
C ASN A 183 17.60 11.15 4.06
N PRO A 184 17.65 10.91 5.39
CA PRO A 184 17.65 9.56 5.93
C PRO A 184 16.37 8.79 5.55
N CYS A 185 15.20 9.41 5.68
CA CYS A 185 13.92 8.79 5.28
C CYS A 185 13.91 8.41 3.80
N GLN A 186 14.38 9.30 2.91
CA GLN A 186 14.48 9.02 1.49
C GLN A 186 15.47 7.89 1.18
N THR A 187 16.62 7.86 1.86
CA THR A 187 17.63 6.81 1.68
C THR A 187 17.09 5.44 2.07
N THR A 188 16.39 5.35 3.21
CA THR A 188 15.72 4.12 3.65
C THR A 188 14.64 3.70 2.66
N THR A 189 13.82 4.64 2.19
CA THR A 189 12.80 4.40 1.16
C THR A 189 13.41 3.81 -0.12
N VAL A 190 14.49 4.39 -0.63
CA VAL A 190 15.22 3.90 -1.80
C VAL A 190 15.73 2.48 -1.59
N SER A 191 16.28 2.19 -0.41
CA SER A 191 16.77 0.85 -0.05
C SER A 191 15.64 -0.19 -0.10
N ILE A 192 14.50 0.10 0.54
CA ILE A 192 13.33 -0.80 0.58
C ILE A 192 12.78 -1.04 -0.83
N ILE A 193 12.59 0.02 -1.62
CA ILE A 193 12.03 -0.09 -2.97
C ILE A 193 12.98 -0.87 -3.90
N LYS A 194 14.29 -0.60 -3.86
CA LYS A 194 15.27 -1.35 -4.67
C LYS A 194 15.22 -2.84 -4.38
N ALA A 195 15.17 -3.21 -3.10
CA ALA A 195 15.06 -4.62 -2.70
C ALA A 195 13.78 -5.28 -3.26
N ALA A 196 12.65 -4.57 -3.28
CA ALA A 196 11.42 -5.10 -3.84
C ALA A 196 11.47 -5.21 -5.38
N LEU A 197 12.00 -4.19 -6.07
CA LEU A 197 12.13 -4.20 -7.53
C LEU A 197 13.06 -5.34 -8.01
N SER A 198 14.10 -5.69 -7.25
CA SER A 198 14.98 -6.83 -7.58
C SER A 198 14.30 -8.20 -7.43
N GLU A 199 13.23 -8.31 -6.64
CA GLU A 199 12.50 -9.57 -6.44
C GLU A 199 11.40 -9.81 -7.49
N ILE A 200 10.96 -8.79 -8.22
CA ILE A 200 9.91 -8.93 -9.24
C ILE A 200 10.25 -10.02 -10.28
N PRO A 201 11.47 -10.10 -10.86
CA PRO A 201 11.81 -11.17 -11.80
C PRO A 201 11.68 -12.59 -11.20
N ASN A 202 12.02 -12.76 -9.92
CA ASN A 202 11.89 -14.03 -9.19
C ASN A 202 10.41 -14.43 -9.05
N ILE A 203 9.53 -13.46 -8.79
CA ILE A 203 8.08 -13.69 -8.69
C ILE A 203 7.48 -14.05 -10.05
N LEU A 204 7.92 -13.35 -11.12
CA LEU A 204 7.46 -13.62 -12.48
C LEU A 204 7.86 -15.02 -12.94
N THR A 205 9.10 -15.45 -12.69
CA THR A 205 9.57 -16.80 -13.07
C THR A 205 8.84 -17.91 -12.31
N LYS A 206 8.43 -17.65 -11.05
CA LYS A 206 7.64 -18.58 -10.25
C LYS A 206 6.13 -18.55 -10.56
N HIS A 207 5.68 -17.67 -11.45
CA HIS A 207 4.26 -17.45 -11.74
C HIS A 207 3.42 -17.27 -10.47
N GLN A 208 3.89 -16.43 -9.55
CA GLN A 208 3.19 -16.10 -8.30
C GLN A 208 2.50 -14.73 -8.45
N PRO A 209 1.31 -14.66 -9.07
CA PRO A 209 0.63 -13.39 -9.30
C PRO A 209 0.20 -12.79 -7.97
N TRP A 210 0.80 -11.65 -7.64
CA TRP A 210 0.41 -10.81 -6.52
C TRP A 210 0.18 -9.39 -7.04
N TRP A 211 -0.76 -8.64 -6.46
CA TRP A 211 -1.08 -7.29 -6.97
C TRP A 211 0.10 -6.32 -6.82
N ASN A 212 0.92 -6.51 -5.78
CA ASN A 212 2.14 -5.75 -5.52
C ASN A 212 3.13 -5.77 -6.68
N VAL A 213 3.14 -6.84 -7.48
CA VAL A 213 4.04 -6.96 -8.63
C VAL A 213 3.81 -5.86 -9.65
N LEU A 214 2.55 -5.41 -9.78
CA LEU A 214 2.18 -4.30 -10.65
C LEU A 214 2.18 -2.95 -9.91
N SER A 215 1.65 -2.90 -8.68
CA SER A 215 1.51 -1.64 -7.95
C SER A 215 2.84 -1.05 -7.49
N VAL A 216 3.78 -1.85 -6.99
CA VAL A 216 5.09 -1.35 -6.52
C VAL A 216 5.86 -0.57 -7.60
N PRO A 217 6.10 -1.10 -8.82
CA PRO A 217 6.82 -0.34 -9.83
C PRO A 217 6.05 0.90 -10.30
N PHE A 218 4.72 0.79 -10.47
CA PHE A 218 3.90 1.95 -10.86
C PHE A 218 3.93 3.06 -9.80
N GLN A 219 3.69 2.72 -8.53
CA GLN A 219 3.73 3.69 -7.43
C GLN A 219 5.14 4.26 -7.22
N THR A 220 6.19 3.48 -7.48
CA THR A 220 7.58 3.98 -7.47
C THR A 220 7.76 5.09 -8.50
N VAL A 221 7.22 4.94 -9.72
CA VAL A 221 7.24 6.01 -10.72
C VAL A 221 6.53 7.25 -10.18
N CYS A 222 5.30 7.11 -9.65
CA CYS A 222 4.54 8.24 -9.13
C CYS A 222 5.26 8.99 -7.99
N VAL A 223 5.78 8.26 -7.00
CA VAL A 223 6.53 8.85 -5.87
C VAL A 223 7.82 9.50 -6.35
N SER A 224 8.51 8.90 -7.32
CA SER A 224 9.76 9.45 -7.86
C SER A 224 9.55 10.77 -8.58
N LEU A 225 8.51 10.85 -9.42
CA LEU A 225 8.15 12.08 -10.12
C LEU A 225 7.62 13.16 -9.18
N ALA A 226 6.99 12.78 -8.06
CA ALA A 226 6.46 13.73 -7.10
C ALA A 226 7.51 14.35 -6.17
N LEU A 227 8.61 13.63 -5.93
CA LEU A 227 9.74 14.12 -5.14
C LEU A 227 10.81 14.78 -5.98
N ASP A 228 10.97 14.33 -7.23
CA ASP A 228 11.80 14.91 -8.27
C ASP A 228 13.18 15.39 -7.79
N ASN A 229 13.91 14.48 -7.13
CA ASN A 229 15.23 14.78 -6.59
C ASN A 229 16.24 13.66 -6.83
N ILE A 230 17.52 14.00 -6.64
CA ILE A 230 18.66 13.14 -6.96
C ILE A 230 18.73 11.82 -6.17
N LEU A 231 18.06 11.73 -5.01
CA LEU A 231 18.09 10.51 -4.19
C LEU A 231 17.11 9.46 -4.72
N ILE A 232 15.94 9.90 -5.18
CA ILE A 232 14.82 9.01 -5.53
C ILE A 232 14.63 8.83 -7.04
N LEU A 233 14.88 9.85 -7.87
CA LEU A 233 14.79 9.74 -9.34
C LEU A 233 15.57 8.56 -9.95
N PRO A 234 16.73 8.12 -9.41
CA PRO A 234 17.44 6.94 -9.92
C PRO A 234 16.63 5.63 -9.86
N LEU A 235 15.50 5.58 -9.15
CA LEU A 235 14.58 4.44 -9.16
C LEU A 235 13.76 4.33 -10.45
N LEU A 236 13.59 5.41 -11.22
CA LEU A 236 12.70 5.46 -12.39
C LEU A 236 13.06 4.43 -13.47
N PRO A 237 14.32 4.28 -13.91
CA PRO A 237 14.65 3.32 -14.96
C PRO A 237 14.32 1.88 -14.55
N ASP A 238 14.71 1.48 -13.33
CA ASP A 238 14.45 0.16 -12.79
C ASP A 238 12.93 -0.07 -12.65
N ALA A 239 12.18 0.90 -12.13
CA ALA A 239 10.73 0.80 -11.98
C ALA A 239 10.02 0.62 -13.33
N MET A 240 10.43 1.38 -14.35
CA MET A 240 9.90 1.26 -15.72
C MET A 240 10.24 -0.09 -16.35
N GLU A 241 11.47 -0.57 -16.20
CA GLU A 241 11.88 -1.90 -16.69
C GLU A 241 11.05 -3.02 -16.05
N ARG A 242 10.82 -2.94 -14.74
CA ARG A 242 9.98 -3.92 -14.02
C ARG A 242 8.53 -3.83 -14.47
N LEU A 243 7.98 -2.62 -14.66
CA LEU A 243 6.61 -2.44 -15.16
C LEU A 243 6.43 -3.01 -16.58
N GLN A 244 7.42 -2.86 -17.45
CA GLN A 244 7.45 -3.49 -18.78
C GLN A 244 7.50 -5.02 -18.67
N SER A 245 8.38 -5.56 -17.83
CA SER A 245 8.51 -7.00 -17.60
C SER A 245 7.20 -7.64 -17.13
N VAL A 246 6.50 -6.97 -16.20
CA VAL A 246 5.20 -7.40 -15.67
C VAL A 246 4.12 -7.36 -16.76
N THR A 247 4.13 -6.31 -17.59
CA THR A 247 3.20 -6.18 -18.71
C THR A 247 3.39 -7.30 -19.74
N LEU A 248 4.65 -7.63 -20.07
CA LEU A 248 4.98 -8.73 -20.97
C LEU A 248 4.59 -10.10 -20.40
N ALA A 249 4.77 -10.31 -19.09
CA ALA A 249 4.51 -11.60 -18.45
C ALA A 249 3.01 -11.91 -18.29
N TYR A 250 2.18 -10.91 -17.94
CA TYR A 250 0.75 -11.12 -17.67
C TYR A 250 -0.17 -10.71 -18.81
N ASP A 251 0.28 -9.86 -19.73
CA ASP A 251 -0.46 -9.33 -20.89
C ASP A 251 -1.85 -8.73 -20.56
N SER A 252 -2.08 -8.33 -19.30
CA SER A 252 -3.37 -7.84 -18.86
C SER A 252 -3.63 -6.39 -19.31
N LYS A 253 -4.90 -6.05 -19.54
CA LYS A 253 -5.32 -4.68 -19.87
C LYS A 253 -4.83 -3.68 -18.81
N LEU A 254 -4.95 -4.04 -17.52
CA LEU A 254 -4.53 -3.19 -16.42
C LEU A 254 -3.02 -2.93 -16.44
N ALA A 255 -2.19 -3.94 -16.74
CA ALA A 255 -0.74 -3.76 -16.81
C ALA A 255 -0.33 -2.84 -17.97
N LYS A 256 -0.96 -3.01 -19.15
CA LYS A 256 -0.76 -2.15 -20.32
C LYS A 256 -1.15 -0.70 -20.03
N GLU A 257 -2.29 -0.49 -19.38
CA GLU A 257 -2.75 0.84 -18.96
C GLU A 257 -1.78 1.46 -17.95
N ALA A 258 -1.37 0.72 -16.91
CA ALA A 258 -0.42 1.22 -15.92
C ALA A 258 0.92 1.64 -16.56
N LEU A 259 1.46 0.82 -17.48
CA LEU A 259 2.69 1.15 -18.21
C LEU A 259 2.53 2.39 -19.09
N SER A 260 1.42 2.49 -19.84
CA SER A 260 1.13 3.66 -20.66
C SER A 260 1.00 4.92 -19.83
N THR A 261 0.29 4.85 -18.70
CA THR A 261 0.12 5.98 -17.78
C THR A 261 1.46 6.41 -17.19
N ALA A 262 2.28 5.47 -16.71
CA ALA A 262 3.60 5.77 -16.19
C ALA A 262 4.48 6.49 -17.24
N HIS A 263 4.44 6.04 -18.50
CA HIS A 263 5.16 6.70 -19.59
C HIS A 263 4.66 8.14 -19.81
N HIS A 264 3.35 8.35 -19.87
CA HIS A 264 2.78 9.70 -20.04
C HIS A 264 3.14 10.62 -18.87
N LEU A 265 3.13 10.13 -17.63
CA LEU A 265 3.53 10.91 -16.45
C LEU A 265 4.99 11.36 -16.53
N ILE A 266 5.90 10.49 -16.98
CA ILE A 266 7.32 10.85 -17.17
C ILE A 266 7.47 11.93 -18.25
N ILE A 267 6.79 11.79 -19.39
CA ILE A 267 6.83 12.80 -20.46
C ILE A 267 6.29 14.14 -19.96
N ALA A 268 5.15 14.12 -19.25
CA ALA A 268 4.52 15.32 -18.72
C ALA A 268 5.41 16.03 -17.69
N SER A 269 6.02 15.28 -16.77
CA SER A 269 6.98 15.80 -15.79
C SER A 269 8.18 16.46 -16.50
N ARG A 270 8.76 15.81 -17.51
CA ARG A 270 9.86 16.38 -18.30
C ARG A 270 9.45 17.69 -19.00
N GLN A 271 8.29 17.71 -19.67
CA GLN A 271 7.81 18.90 -20.37
C GLN A 271 7.57 20.07 -19.41
N TYR A 272 7.10 19.78 -18.20
CA TYR A 272 6.90 20.77 -17.16
C TYR A 272 8.23 21.38 -16.68
N GLU A 273 9.26 20.57 -16.47
CA GLU A 273 10.60 21.06 -16.11
C GLU A 273 11.27 21.86 -17.25
N GLU A 274 11.10 21.44 -18.50
CA GLU A 274 11.55 22.21 -19.67
C GLU A 274 10.87 23.59 -19.72
N SER A 275 9.56 23.66 -19.47
CA SER A 275 8.82 24.93 -19.39
C SER A 275 9.30 25.82 -18.25
N LYS A 276 9.51 25.27 -17.04
CA LYS A 276 10.09 26.03 -15.91
C LYS A 276 11.45 26.61 -16.26
N THR A 277 12.28 25.85 -16.95
CA THR A 277 13.63 26.27 -17.35
C THR A 277 13.54 27.43 -18.35
N ARG A 278 12.64 27.34 -19.34
CA ARG A 278 12.39 28.44 -20.27
C ARG A 278 11.97 29.73 -19.58
N PHE A 279 11.10 29.66 -18.56
CA PHE A 279 10.73 30.85 -17.78
C PHE A 279 11.91 31.47 -17.03
N LYS A 280 12.80 30.64 -16.47
CA LYS A 280 14.02 31.10 -15.81
C LYS A 280 14.98 31.76 -16.80
N ASP A 281 15.16 31.17 -17.98
CA ASP A 281 16.00 31.71 -19.05
C ASP A 281 15.48 33.06 -19.55
N LEU A 282 14.16 33.19 -19.73
CA LEU A 282 13.51 34.46 -20.08
C LEU A 282 13.72 35.53 -18.99
N ALA A 283 13.65 35.16 -17.72
CA ALA A 283 13.90 36.09 -16.61
C ALA A 283 15.36 36.57 -16.63
N VAL A 284 16.33 35.68 -16.80
CA VAL A 284 17.75 36.03 -16.96
C VAL A 284 17.94 36.98 -18.14
N ALA A 285 17.39 36.63 -19.31
CA ALA A 285 17.47 37.46 -20.52
C ALA A 285 16.76 38.82 -20.37
N SER A 286 15.69 38.93 -19.57
CA SER A 286 15.00 40.19 -19.31
C SER A 286 15.78 41.13 -18.38
N THR A 287 16.71 40.59 -17.60
CA THR A 287 17.60 41.37 -16.73
C THR A 287 18.75 42.01 -17.54
N ASP A 288 19.03 41.46 -18.72
CA ASP A 288 19.87 42.06 -19.76
C ASP A 288 19.03 43.08 -20.57
N LEU A 289 18.95 44.32 -20.05
CA LEU A 289 18.37 45.53 -20.66
C LEU A 289 17.75 45.38 -22.06
N ASN A 290 16.41 45.23 -22.11
CA ASN A 290 15.44 45.67 -23.14
C ASN A 290 14.38 44.60 -23.51
N PHE A 291 13.51 44.19 -22.59
CA PHE A 291 12.34 43.38 -22.96
C PHE A 291 11.03 43.84 -22.30
N ALA A 292 10.73 45.13 -22.44
CA ALA A 292 9.39 45.64 -22.21
C ALA A 292 8.61 45.62 -23.53
N GLN A 293 8.20 44.44 -24.00
CA GLN A 293 7.07 44.23 -24.96
C GLN A 293 7.07 42.79 -25.49
N SER A 294 6.57 41.85 -24.69
CA SER A 294 5.89 40.69 -25.26
C SER A 294 4.87 40.19 -24.27
N GLY A 295 3.59 40.37 -24.58
CA GLY A 295 2.50 39.75 -23.85
C GLY A 295 2.63 38.23 -23.95
N ILE A 296 3.25 37.64 -22.93
CA ILE A 296 3.25 36.19 -22.75
C ILE A 296 2.01 35.87 -21.94
N ASP A 297 1.10 35.12 -22.56
CA ASP A 297 -0.09 34.62 -21.91
C ASP A 297 0.31 33.47 -20.96
N PHE A 298 0.52 33.83 -19.69
CA PHE A 298 1.00 32.94 -18.63
C PHE A 298 0.00 31.83 -18.29
N GLU A 299 -1.28 31.99 -18.60
CA GLU A 299 -2.33 31.01 -18.28
C GLU A 299 -2.30 29.81 -19.23
N LEU A 300 -1.90 29.99 -20.50
CA LEU A 300 -1.93 28.92 -21.51
C LEU A 300 -0.80 27.88 -21.38
N LEU A 301 0.24 28.17 -20.59
CA LEU A 301 1.45 27.36 -20.45
C LEU A 301 1.53 26.56 -19.13
N CYS A 302 0.60 26.81 -18.19
CA CYS A 302 0.64 26.25 -16.83
C CYS A 302 -0.20 24.98 -16.63
N GLN A 303 -1.08 24.62 -17.56
CA GLN A 303 -1.98 23.48 -17.39
C GLN A 303 -1.42 22.24 -18.10
N SER A 304 -0.66 21.42 -17.37
CA SER A 304 -0.44 20.02 -17.77
C SER A 304 -1.46 19.16 -17.01
N PRO A 305 -2.59 18.77 -17.64
CA PRO A 305 -3.63 17.98 -16.98
C PRO A 305 -3.10 16.64 -16.41
N ALA A 306 -1.95 16.17 -16.90
CA ALA A 306 -1.28 14.98 -16.38
C ALA A 306 -0.65 15.19 -14.98
N LEU A 307 -0.17 16.39 -14.65
CA LEU A 307 0.36 16.68 -13.32
C LEU A 307 -0.74 17.00 -12.31
N GLU A 308 -1.81 17.65 -12.75
CA GLU A 308 -3.05 17.76 -11.96
C GLU A 308 -3.60 16.36 -11.63
N SER A 309 -3.57 15.43 -12.58
CA SER A 309 -3.97 14.03 -12.33
C SER A 309 -3.05 13.29 -11.33
N LEU A 310 -1.78 13.68 -11.23
CA LEU A 310 -0.85 13.14 -10.24
C LEU A 310 -1.18 13.67 -8.83
N GLU A 311 -1.52 14.95 -8.71
CA GLU A 311 -2.00 15.55 -7.47
C GLU A 311 -3.37 14.99 -7.05
N GLU A 312 -4.29 14.81 -7.99
CA GLU A 312 -5.55 14.08 -7.76
C GLU A 312 -5.28 12.64 -7.32
N TRP A 313 -4.30 11.94 -7.90
CA TRP A 313 -3.92 10.59 -7.49
C TRP A 313 -3.40 10.53 -6.05
N PHE A 314 -2.67 11.56 -5.59
CA PHE A 314 -2.29 11.70 -4.18
C PHE A 314 -3.49 11.97 -3.26
N GLN A 315 -4.51 12.69 -3.73
CA GLN A 315 -5.71 12.98 -2.94
C GLN A 315 -6.72 11.82 -2.90
N PHE A 316 -6.88 11.05 -3.97
CA PHE A 316 -7.83 9.93 -4.07
C PHE A 316 -7.36 8.64 -3.38
N THR A 317 -6.13 8.62 -2.86
CA THR A 317 -5.59 7.47 -2.11
C THR A 317 -5.30 7.78 -0.63
N MET A 318 -5.86 8.88 -0.11
CA MET A 318 -6.06 9.12 1.33
C MET A 318 -7.40 8.57 1.78
#